data_AF-A0A3M9YWE1-F1
#
_entry.id   AF-A0A3M9YWE1-F1
#
_cell.length_a   1.000
_cell.length_b   1.000
_cell.length_c   1.000
_cell.angle_alpha   90.00
_cell.angle_beta   90.00
_cell.angle_gamma   90.00
#
_symmetry.space_group_name_H-M   'P 1'
#
loop_
_entity.id
_entity.type
_entity.pdbx_description
1 polymer ?
#
loop_
_entity_poly.entity_id
_entity_poly.type
_entity_poly.pdbx_seq_one_letter_code
_entity_poly.pdbx_strand_id
1 'polypeptide(L)'
;MSLRTILLLAVPSLPYVWLAFYWSGCLIGGCRFDGHMLFYSFVALLALPFLLAIIGWVLTLGGARQVVAAGAPHRTPSRTVLAGARGGLRFWVGLSLLTAALPACIALGSLIFATPKEGRDSLGRICTSDANSTTCRPDPDADRPSELDRINAARKRQRWFEKD
;
A
#
# COMPACT_ATOMS: atom_id res chain seq x y z
N MET A 1 -2.13 -8.37 -26.83
CA MET A 1 -2.53 -7.72 -25.55
C MET A 1 -3.36 -6.54 -25.98
N SER A 2 -4.59 -6.38 -25.47
CA SER A 2 -5.47 -5.31 -25.96
C SER A 2 -4.86 -3.95 -25.61
N LEU A 3 -5.00 -2.96 -26.49
CA LEU A 3 -4.61 -1.57 -26.24
C LEU A 3 -5.18 -1.07 -24.90
N ARG A 4 -6.40 -1.49 -24.56
CA ARG A 4 -7.05 -1.18 -23.28
C ARG A 4 -6.27 -1.72 -22.08
N THR A 5 -5.74 -2.93 -22.17
CA THR A 5 -4.91 -3.53 -21.10
C THR A 5 -3.57 -2.81 -20.97
N ILE A 6 -2.97 -2.38 -22.09
CA ILE A 6 -1.73 -1.61 -22.06
C ILE A 6 -1.97 -0.26 -21.40
N LEU A 7 -3.04 0.44 -21.76
CA LEU A 7 -3.41 1.72 -21.14
C LEU A 7 -3.72 1.58 -19.64
N LEU A 8 -4.47 0.55 -19.25
CA LEU A 8 -4.78 0.26 -17.85
C LEU A 8 -3.54 -0.01 -16.99
N LEU A 9 -2.43 -0.47 -17.59
CA LEU A 9 -1.18 -0.72 -16.88
C LEU A 9 -0.22 0.49 -16.96
N ALA A 10 -0.14 1.13 -18.13
CA ALA A 10 0.80 2.20 -18.39
C ALA A 10 0.41 3.51 -17.70
N VAL A 11 -0.87 3.91 -17.78
CA VAL A 11 -1.34 5.17 -17.17
C VAL A 11 -1.03 5.26 -15.67
N PRO A 12 -1.34 4.25 -14.84
CA PRO A 12 -1.02 4.33 -13.42
C PRO A 12 0.47 4.20 -13.10
N SER A 13 1.31 3.73 -14.03
CA SER A 13 2.77 3.68 -13.84
C SER A 13 3.47 5.03 -14.08
N LEU A 14 2.84 5.96 -14.83
CA LEU A 14 3.44 7.26 -15.17
C LEU A 14 3.88 8.09 -13.95
N PRO A 15 3.07 8.22 -12.87
CA PRO A 15 3.49 8.96 -11.68
C PRO A 15 4.74 8.37 -11.02
N TYR A 16 4.90 7.04 -11.06
CA TYR A 16 6.07 6.36 -10.50
C TYR A 16 7.32 6.58 -11.33
N VAL A 17 7.19 6.55 -12.67
CA VAL A 17 8.30 6.87 -13.57
C VAL A 17 8.75 8.32 -13.38
N TRP A 18 7.80 9.25 -13.26
CA TRP A 18 8.10 10.65 -12.97
C TRP A 18 8.82 10.83 -11.63
N LEU A 19 8.33 10.20 -10.56
CA LEU A 19 8.97 10.25 -9.25
C LEU A 19 10.39 9.65 -9.28
N ALA A 20 10.58 8.52 -9.95
CA ALA A 20 11.89 7.92 -10.11
C ALA A 20 12.86 8.86 -10.84
N PHE A 21 12.40 9.51 -11.91
CA PHE A 21 13.17 10.52 -12.64
C PHE A 21 13.54 11.71 -11.74
N TYR A 22 12.55 12.29 -11.04
CA TYR A 22 12.75 13.41 -10.11
C TYR A 22 13.80 13.09 -9.03
N TRP A 23 13.66 11.96 -8.34
CA TRP A 23 14.58 11.57 -7.27
C TRP A 23 15.97 11.21 -7.80
N SER A 24 16.07 10.57 -8.97
CA SER A 24 17.36 10.30 -9.61
C SER A 24 18.12 11.59 -9.95
N GLY A 25 17.42 12.60 -10.49
CA GLY A 25 18.00 13.92 -10.75
C GLY A 25 18.43 14.63 -9.48
N CYS A 26 17.63 14.53 -8.41
CA CYS A 26 17.98 15.11 -7.12
C CYS A 26 19.21 14.44 -6.47
N LEU A 27 19.35 13.12 -6.60
CA LEU A 27 20.50 12.36 -6.08
C LEU A 27 21.81 12.72 -6.80
N ILE A 28 21.76 12.95 -8.12
CA ILE A 28 22.94 13.21 -8.94
C ILE A 28 23.34 14.69 -8.91
N GLY A 29 22.36 15.60 -9.00
CA GLY A 29 22.60 17.04 -9.16
C GLY A 29 22.44 17.87 -7.88
N GLY A 30 21.89 17.28 -6.81
CA GLY A 30 21.44 18.00 -5.62
C GLY A 30 20.17 18.80 -5.89
N CYS A 31 19.16 18.69 -5.03
CA CYS A 31 17.96 19.51 -5.12
C CYS A 31 17.48 19.97 -3.73
N ARG A 32 16.70 21.06 -3.68
CA ARG A 32 16.00 21.45 -2.44
C ARG A 32 14.84 20.48 -2.21
N PHE A 33 14.77 19.91 -1.01
CA PHE A 33 13.65 19.09 -0.59
C PHE A 33 12.39 19.94 -0.47
N ASP A 34 11.46 19.75 -1.41
CA ASP A 34 10.09 20.28 -1.32
C ASP A 34 9.22 19.28 -0.53
N GLY A 35 8.55 19.79 0.52
CA GLY A 35 7.65 19.00 1.36
C GLY A 35 6.49 18.39 0.57
N HIS A 36 6.03 19.06 -0.49
CA HIS A 36 4.99 18.51 -1.36
C HIS A 36 5.47 17.27 -2.13
N MET A 37 6.69 17.31 -2.68
CA MET A 37 7.26 16.15 -3.37
C MET A 37 7.50 14.97 -2.43
N LEU A 38 7.88 15.24 -1.18
CA LEU A 38 8.05 14.21 -0.16
C LEU A 38 6.70 13.56 0.19
N PHE A 39 5.65 14.37 0.35
CA PHE A 39 4.28 13.89 0.56
C PHE A 39 3.78 13.05 -0.62
N TYR A 40 3.91 13.53 -1.87
CA TYR A 40 3.49 12.78 -3.05
C TYR A 40 4.24 11.45 -3.20
N SER A 41 5.53 11.44 -2.89
CA SER A 41 6.34 10.21 -2.90
C SER A 41 5.83 9.20 -1.87
N PHE A 42 5.49 9.67 -0.67
CA PHE A 42 4.93 8.82 0.37
C PHE A 42 3.57 8.24 -0.02
N VAL A 43 2.68 9.07 -0.56
CA VAL A 43 1.37 8.61 -1.07
C VAL A 43 1.54 7.58 -2.19
N ALA A 44 2.45 7.81 -3.13
CA ALA A 44 2.73 6.88 -4.21
C ALA A 44 3.28 5.53 -3.69
N LEU A 45 4.18 5.56 -2.70
CA LEU A 45 4.70 4.37 -2.04
C LEU A 45 3.59 3.56 -1.34
N LEU A 46 2.67 4.24 -0.64
CA LEU A 46 1.51 3.58 -0.01
C LEU A 46 0.55 2.97 -1.04
N ALA A 47 0.39 3.60 -2.20
CA ALA A 47 -0.47 3.10 -3.27
C ALA A 47 0.15 1.94 -4.07
N LEU A 48 1.48 1.83 -4.07
CA LEU A 48 2.23 0.83 -4.84
C LEU A 48 1.77 -0.62 -4.60
N PRO A 49 1.61 -1.14 -3.37
CA PRO A 49 1.17 -2.52 -3.17
C PRO A 49 -0.20 -2.80 -3.78
N PHE A 50 -1.15 -1.86 -3.67
CA PHE A 50 -2.46 -2.00 -4.30
C PHE A 50 -2.37 -2.04 -5.82
N LEU A 51 -1.50 -1.21 -6.40
CA LEU A 51 -1.25 -1.21 -7.83
C LEU A 51 -0.68 -2.57 -8.30
N LEU A 52 0.35 -3.06 -7.61
CA LEU A 52 0.97 -4.35 -7.91
C LEU A 52 -0.04 -5.50 -7.77
N ALA A 53 -0.93 -5.45 -6.77
CA ALA A 53 -1.98 -6.44 -6.61
C ALA A 53 -2.98 -6.42 -7.77
N ILE A 54 -3.43 -5.24 -8.22
CA ILE A 54 -4.34 -5.10 -9.37
C ILE A 54 -3.68 -5.62 -10.66
N ILE A 55 -2.44 -5.20 -10.92
CA ILE A 55 -1.67 -5.62 -12.10
C ILE A 55 -1.46 -7.14 -12.07
N GLY A 56 -1.01 -7.66 -10.92
CA GLY A 56 -0.80 -9.08 -10.70
C GLY A 56 -2.07 -9.88 -10.96
N TRP A 57 -3.21 -9.45 -10.40
CA TRP A 57 -4.51 -10.08 -10.61
C TRP A 57 -4.91 -10.15 -12.09
N VAL A 58 -4.79 -9.03 -12.82
CA VAL A 58 -5.11 -8.95 -14.26
C VAL A 58 -4.21 -9.87 -15.09
N LEU A 59 -2.91 -9.93 -14.78
CA LEU A 59 -1.95 -10.79 -15.47
C LEU A 59 -2.20 -12.27 -15.19
N THR A 60 -2.47 -12.64 -13.95
CA THR A 60 -2.76 -14.01 -13.54
C THR A 60 -4.02 -14.54 -14.21
N LEU A 61 -5.13 -13.79 -14.15
CA LEU A 61 -6.37 -14.16 -14.82
C LEU A 61 -6.23 -14.20 -16.35
N GLY A 62 -5.54 -13.21 -16.92
CA GLY A 62 -5.27 -13.16 -18.36
C GLY A 62 -4.39 -14.31 -18.85
N GLY A 63 -3.38 -14.69 -18.05
CA GLY A 63 -2.49 -15.81 -18.29
C GLY A 63 -3.22 -17.14 -18.21
N ALA A 64 -3.96 -17.37 -17.12
CA ALA A 64 -4.76 -18.58 -16.92
C ALA A 64 -5.75 -18.82 -18.07
N ARG A 65 -6.49 -17.78 -18.48
CA ARG A 65 -7.42 -17.86 -19.63
C ARG A 65 -6.70 -18.24 -20.93
N GLN A 66 -5.48 -17.75 -21.15
CA GLN A 66 -4.69 -18.06 -22.35
C GLN A 66 -4.16 -19.49 -22.34
N VAL A 67 -3.72 -20.00 -21.18
CA VAL A 67 -3.28 -21.39 -21.03
C VAL A 67 -4.46 -22.35 -21.27
N VAL A 68 -5.62 -22.08 -20.67
CA VAL A 68 -6.83 -22.90 -20.87
C VAL A 68 -7.28 -22.86 -22.34
N ALA A 69 -7.31 -21.68 -22.96
CA ALA A 69 -7.68 -21.55 -24.37
C ALA A 69 -6.65 -22.17 -25.34
N ALA A 70 -5.40 -22.36 -24.91
CA ALA A 70 -4.39 -23.06 -25.71
C ALA A 70 -4.66 -24.57 -25.76
N GLY A 71 -5.21 -25.17 -24.70
CA GLY A 71 -5.60 -26.59 -24.65
C GLY A 71 -6.84 -26.95 -25.48
N ALA A 72 -7.44 -26.01 -26.21
CA ALA A 72 -8.63 -26.27 -27.00
C ALA A 72 -8.33 -27.17 -28.22
N PRO A 73 -9.19 -28.16 -28.54
CA PRO A 73 -8.91 -29.23 -29.51
C PRO A 73 -8.82 -28.78 -30.98
N HIS A 74 -8.96 -27.49 -31.28
CA HIS A 74 -9.04 -26.97 -32.66
C HIS A 74 -7.87 -26.06 -33.06
N ARG A 75 -6.75 -26.08 -32.32
CA ARG A 75 -5.57 -25.24 -32.62
C ARG A 75 -4.40 -26.03 -33.20
N THR A 76 -3.74 -25.43 -34.19
CA THR A 76 -2.50 -25.97 -34.76
C THR A 76 -1.38 -26.00 -33.70
N PRO A 77 -0.53 -27.04 -33.69
CA PRO A 77 0.42 -27.30 -32.60
C PRO A 77 1.38 -26.14 -32.32
N SER A 78 1.85 -25.44 -33.36
CA SER A 78 2.74 -24.28 -33.22
C SER A 78 2.08 -23.07 -32.53
N ARG A 79 0.80 -22.81 -32.81
CA ARG A 79 0.03 -21.73 -32.16
C ARG A 79 -0.34 -22.09 -30.73
N THR A 80 -0.54 -23.38 -30.45
CA THR A 80 -0.84 -23.89 -29.11
C THR A 80 0.34 -23.74 -28.16
N VAL A 81 1.54 -24.14 -28.59
CA VAL A 81 2.78 -24.04 -27.77
C VAL A 81 3.10 -22.58 -27.45
N LEU A 82 3.07 -21.69 -28.45
CA LEU A 82 3.37 -20.27 -28.24
C LEU A 82 2.34 -19.57 -27.34
N ALA A 83 1.04 -19.89 -27.50
CA ALA A 83 -0.01 -19.35 -26.65
C ALA A 83 0.08 -19.88 -25.20
N GLY A 84 0.41 -21.15 -25.03
CA GLY A 84 0.64 -21.77 -23.72
C GLY A 84 1.83 -21.16 -22.98
N ALA A 85 2.99 -21.04 -23.63
CA ALA A 85 4.18 -20.45 -23.04
C ALA A 85 3.97 -18.97 -22.64
N ARG A 86 3.34 -18.18 -23.52
CA ARG A 86 3.03 -16.78 -23.24
C ARG A 86 1.98 -16.62 -22.13
N GLY A 87 0.99 -17.51 -22.08
CA GLY A 87 -0.01 -17.54 -21.01
C GLY A 87 0.60 -17.92 -19.67
N GLY A 88 1.45 -18.95 -19.65
CA GLY A 88 2.17 -19.42 -18.46
C GLY A 88 3.11 -18.36 -17.90
N LEU A 89 3.90 -17.70 -18.76
CA LEU A 89 4.77 -16.60 -18.32
C LEU A 89 3.97 -15.47 -17.65
N ARG A 90 2.84 -15.06 -18.24
CA ARG A 90 1.96 -14.03 -17.67
C ARG A 90 1.37 -14.45 -16.34
N PHE A 91 0.96 -15.72 -16.23
CA PHE A 91 0.45 -16.27 -14.99
C PHE A 91 1.49 -16.20 -13.88
N TRP A 92 2.72 -16.66 -14.14
CA TRP A 92 3.79 -16.66 -13.15
C TRP A 92 4.20 -15.25 -12.74
N VAL A 93 4.37 -14.34 -13.70
CA VAL A 93 4.65 -12.92 -13.39
C VAL A 93 3.53 -12.32 -12.54
N GLY A 94 2.27 -12.55 -12.91
CA GLY A 94 1.12 -12.08 -12.15
C GLY A 94 1.07 -12.65 -10.73
N LEU A 95 1.38 -13.95 -10.58
CA LEU A 95 1.42 -14.63 -9.30
C LEU A 95 2.53 -14.05 -8.39
N SER A 96 3.73 -13.81 -8.94
CA SER A 96 4.83 -13.18 -8.19
C SER A 96 4.49 -11.77 -7.71
N LEU A 97 3.80 -10.99 -8.53
CA LEU A 97 3.33 -9.66 -8.13
C LEU A 97 2.28 -9.75 -7.00
N LEU A 98 1.36 -10.70 -7.09
CA LEU A 98 0.35 -10.93 -6.04
C LEU A 98 0.99 -11.36 -4.73
N THR A 99 1.92 -12.32 -4.75
CA THR A 99 2.57 -12.81 -3.52
C THR A 99 3.42 -11.74 -2.85
N ALA A 100 4.04 -10.84 -3.62
CA ALA A 100 4.77 -9.69 -3.09
C ALA A 100 3.83 -8.61 -2.52
N ALA A 101 2.68 -8.36 -3.17
CA ALA A 101 1.79 -7.24 -2.84
C ALA A 101 0.77 -7.56 -1.75
N LEU A 102 0.24 -8.80 -1.70
CA LEU A 102 -0.82 -9.21 -0.78
C LEU A 102 -0.49 -8.98 0.70
N PRO A 103 0.71 -9.36 1.21
CA PRO A 103 1.05 -9.13 2.61
C PRO A 103 1.02 -7.64 2.98
N ALA A 104 1.54 -6.78 2.10
CA ALA A 104 1.54 -5.33 2.31
C ALA A 104 0.11 -4.74 2.25
N CYS A 105 -0.73 -5.22 1.31
CA CYS A 105 -2.13 -4.80 1.25
C CYS A 105 -2.91 -5.19 2.51
N ILE A 106 -2.69 -6.40 3.04
CA ILE A 106 -3.33 -6.87 4.26
C ILE A 106 -2.88 -6.05 5.47
N ALA A 107 -1.57 -5.79 5.59
CA ALA A 107 -1.03 -4.99 6.69
C ALA A 107 -1.52 -3.53 6.65
N LEU A 108 -1.61 -2.91 5.46
CA LEU A 108 -2.18 -1.57 5.32
C LEU A 108 -3.69 -1.58 5.58
N GLY A 109 -4.39 -2.60 5.09
CA GLY A 109 -5.82 -2.78 5.36
C GLY A 109 -6.11 -2.93 6.85
N SER A 110 -5.33 -3.72 7.59
CA SER A 110 -5.52 -3.88 9.03
C SER A 110 -5.28 -2.59 9.80
N LEU A 111 -4.36 -1.72 9.35
CA LEU A 111 -4.17 -0.39 9.94
C LEU A 111 -5.35 0.55 9.66
N ILE A 112 -5.91 0.52 8.46
CA ILE A 112 -7.02 1.40 8.06
C ILE A 112 -8.35 0.96 8.68
N PHE A 113 -8.60 -0.35 8.72
CA PHE A 113 -9.83 -0.94 9.23
C PHE A 113 -9.76 -1.37 10.69
N ALA A 114 -8.68 -1.04 11.41
CA ALA A 114 -8.62 -1.18 12.85
C ALA A 114 -9.61 -0.19 13.50
N THR A 115 -10.87 -0.60 13.62
CA THR A 115 -11.85 0.14 14.39
C THR A 115 -11.48 0.05 15.86
N PRO A 116 -11.39 1.19 16.58
CA PRO A 116 -11.15 1.14 18.02
C PRO A 116 -12.32 0.44 18.72
N LYS A 117 -12.02 -0.23 19.84
CA LYS A 117 -13.05 -0.85 20.68
C LYS A 117 -14.03 0.23 21.17
N GLU A 118 -15.30 -0.12 21.33
CA GLU A 118 -16.32 0.80 21.84
C GLU A 118 -15.87 1.47 23.14
N GLY A 119 -16.08 2.79 23.24
CA GLY A 119 -15.63 3.60 24.38
C GLY A 119 -14.14 3.97 24.38
N ARG A 120 -13.40 3.62 23.31
CA ARG A 120 -11.97 3.96 23.16
C ARG A 120 -11.70 4.75 21.88
N ASP A 121 -10.68 5.60 21.89
CA ASP A 121 -10.17 6.22 20.66
C ASP A 121 -9.20 5.30 19.89
N SER A 122 -8.77 5.75 18.71
CA SER A 122 -7.80 5.05 17.86
C SER A 122 -6.42 4.85 18.52
N LEU A 123 -6.14 5.55 19.62
CA LEU A 123 -4.94 5.40 20.44
C LEU A 123 -5.17 4.47 21.65
N GLY A 124 -6.36 3.89 21.78
CA GLY A 124 -6.73 3.00 22.88
C GLY A 124 -7.08 3.71 24.19
N ARG A 125 -7.23 5.04 24.18
CA ARG A 125 -7.59 5.86 25.34
C ARG A 125 -9.08 5.74 25.62
N ILE A 126 -9.46 5.68 26.89
CA ILE A 126 -10.87 5.60 27.30
C ILE A 126 -11.47 6.99 27.15
N CYS A 127 -12.52 7.11 26.35
CA CYS A 127 -13.20 8.37 26.11
C CYS A 127 -14.59 8.35 26.74
N THR A 128 -14.89 9.37 27.55
CA THR A 128 -16.25 9.63 28.07
C THR A 128 -16.82 10.85 27.36
N SER A 129 -18.08 10.76 26.91
CA SER A 129 -18.80 11.88 26.31
C SER A 129 -19.80 12.45 27.31
N ASP A 130 -19.55 13.66 27.80
CA ASP A 130 -20.52 14.42 28.60
C ASP A 130 -21.06 15.56 27.73
N ALA A 131 -22.33 15.45 27.32
CA ALA A 131 -23.21 16.42 26.62
C ALA A 131 -22.64 17.24 25.44
N ASN A 132 -21.50 17.91 25.58
CA ASN A 132 -20.85 18.73 24.56
C ASN A 132 -19.31 18.59 24.52
N SER A 133 -18.72 17.71 25.34
CA SER A 133 -17.26 17.47 25.32
C SER A 133 -16.94 15.98 25.43
N THR A 134 -16.00 15.54 24.59
CA THR A 134 -15.43 14.19 24.68
C THR A 134 -14.06 14.30 25.33
N THR A 135 -13.91 13.73 26.52
CA THR A 135 -12.64 13.73 27.25
C THR A 135 -12.04 12.34 27.19
N CYS A 136 -10.84 12.22 26.63
CA CYS A 136 -10.13 10.95 26.51
C CYS A 136 -8.98 10.89 27.51
N ARG A 137 -8.97 9.87 28.37
CA ARG A 137 -7.90 9.61 29.33
C ARG A 137 -7.09 8.38 28.91
N PRO A 138 -5.76 8.35 29.18
CA PRO A 138 -4.96 7.14 28.98
C PRO A 138 -5.58 5.97 29.72
N ASP A 139 -5.66 4.81 29.06
CA ASP A 139 -6.14 3.59 29.69
C ASP A 139 -5.04 3.03 30.63
N PRO A 140 -5.29 2.92 31.95
CA PRO A 140 -4.32 2.38 32.89
C PRO A 140 -4.00 0.90 32.65
N ASP A 141 -4.91 0.15 32.02
CA ASP A 141 -4.80 -1.29 31.79
C ASP A 141 -4.33 -1.64 30.37
N ALA A 142 -3.88 -0.64 29.60
CA ALA A 142 -3.36 -0.90 28.26
C ALA A 142 -2.01 -1.65 28.34
N ASP A 143 -1.98 -2.88 27.82
CA ASP A 143 -0.76 -3.70 27.66
C ASP A 143 0.39 -2.96 26.96
N ARG A 144 0.07 -1.95 26.13
CA ARG A 144 1.04 -1.03 25.51
C ARG A 144 0.49 0.40 25.49
N PRO A 145 1.02 1.34 26.27
CA PRO A 145 0.65 2.75 26.16
C PRO A 145 1.05 3.30 24.79
N SER A 146 0.24 4.19 24.21
CA SER A 146 0.53 4.78 22.90
C SER A 146 1.86 5.56 22.92
N GLU A 147 2.65 5.48 21.84
CA GLU A 147 3.91 6.25 21.68
C GLU A 147 3.65 7.77 21.88
N LEU A 148 2.50 8.25 21.44
CA LEU A 148 2.04 9.63 21.61
C LEU A 148 1.84 9.99 23.09
N ASP A 149 1.23 9.10 23.88
CA ASP A 149 1.08 9.30 25.32
C ASP A 149 2.43 9.24 26.03
N ARG A 150 3.36 8.38 25.58
CA ARG A 150 4.72 8.32 26.12
C ARG A 150 5.50 9.61 25.86
N ILE A 151 5.42 10.15 24.64
CA ILE A 151 6.06 11.42 24.25
C ILE A 151 5.43 12.58 25.00
N ASN A 152 4.09 12.63 25.11
CA ASN A 152 3.39 13.68 25.83
C ASN A 152 3.69 13.64 27.33
N ALA A 153 3.76 12.45 27.94
CA ALA A 153 4.16 12.28 29.33
C ALA A 153 5.61 12.76 29.57
N ALA A 154 6.54 12.43 28.67
CA ALA A 154 7.92 12.89 28.72
C ALA A 154 8.02 14.43 28.60
N ARG A 155 7.30 15.02 27.64
CA ARG A 155 7.22 16.48 27.46
C ARG A 155 6.59 17.17 28.66
N LYS A 156 5.58 16.55 29.27
CA LYS A 156 4.96 17.05 30.50
C LYS A 156 6.01 17.09 31.60
N ARG A 157 6.72 15.98 31.86
CA ARG A 157 7.81 15.88 32.85
C ARG A 157 8.88 16.96 32.65
N GLN A 158 9.34 17.20 31.42
CA GLN A 158 10.31 18.25 31.13
C GLN A 158 9.81 19.66 31.53
N ARG A 159 8.54 19.98 31.26
CA ARG A 159 7.95 21.28 31.67
C ARG A 159 7.82 21.46 33.18
N TRP A 160 7.81 20.38 33.97
CA TRP A 160 7.85 20.48 35.44
C TRP A 160 9.23 20.88 35.93
N PHE A 161 10.29 20.52 35.21
CA PHE A 161 11.68 20.88 35.55
C PHE A 161 12.13 22.22 34.98
N GLU A 162 11.36 22.83 34.08
CA GLU A 162 11.60 24.18 33.52
C GLU A 162 10.91 25.30 34.32
N LYS A 163 10.16 24.95 35.37
CA LYS A 163 9.39 25.91 36.18
C LYS A 163 10.05 26.29 37.52
N ASP A 164 11.27 25.83 37.74
CA ASP A 164 12.15 26.26 38.85
C ASP A 164 13.28 27.15 38.31
#